data_AF-A0A960MCC2-F1
#
_entry.id   AF-A0A960MCC2-F1
#
_cell.length_a   1.000
_cell.length_b   1.000
_cell.length_c   1.000
_cell.angle_alpha   90.00
_cell.angle_beta   90.00
_cell.angle_gamma   90.00
#
_symmetry.space_group_name_H-M   'P 1'
#
loop_
_entity.id
_entity.type
_entity.pdbx_description
1 polymer ?
#
loop_
_entity_poly.entity_id
_entity_poly.type
_entity_poly.pdbx_seq_one_letter_code
_entity_poly.pdbx_strand_id
1 'polypeptide(L)'
;EFAYEPGNHAVAVEKLIAAGAIPIGKTNLDQFATGLVGVRSPYGHPENPFHPDYIPGGSSSGSAVAVSTGLVSFSLGTDTAGSGRVPAALNQLVGLKPTCGLVSARGVVPACRSLDCVTVFAQTVAEAAAVLDVMAGFDPEDAYSRRWETPPLPVPRSPKVRVGVPAASQLEFFGDDESADAFRKAVERGRETLGWEIREIDFGPFLEAARLLYEGPWVAERLAAIEPFLEANADAVFPVTRRIIEGGRTLGAVGAFRAAYRLRALKQSADRAWEEVDAILTPTIGRPYTVAEVEADPVGLNSKLGYYTNFMNLLDYAAVAVPAEFLTRQGMPSGVTLFGPAFRDRFLLELASRFQSGPSGDGHDYAAHRFGSSEPAVEVAVCGAHLSGLGLNHQLTSRMGTLVEKSVTAPVYRMYALPAQNGFPPRRGLVRVQSGGAAIEMEIWSVPAAAFGSFVDGIGSPLGIGKVLTASGREVSGFLCESWAVEGAEEITALGGWRAYLARAAG
;
A
#
# COMPACT_ATOMS: atom_id res chain seq x y z
N GLU A 1 -30.67 19.94 -3.89
CA GLU A 1 -31.01 19.58 -5.28
C GLU A 1 -30.44 18.24 -5.73
N PHE A 2 -29.17 17.91 -5.45
CA PHE A 2 -28.59 16.61 -5.84
C PHE A 2 -28.92 15.43 -4.89
N ALA A 3 -29.55 15.69 -3.75
CA ALA A 3 -29.81 14.68 -2.73
C ALA A 3 -30.74 13.57 -3.25
N TYR A 4 -30.42 12.32 -2.91
CA TYR A 4 -31.24 11.14 -3.20
C TYR A 4 -31.10 10.11 -2.08
N GLU A 5 -32.10 9.25 -1.93
CA GLU A 5 -32.05 8.10 -1.02
C GLU A 5 -31.59 6.86 -1.80
N PRO A 6 -30.41 6.28 -1.49
CA PRO A 6 -29.94 5.09 -2.19
C PRO A 6 -30.76 3.86 -1.77
N GLY A 7 -31.19 3.06 -2.74
CA GLY A 7 -31.91 1.81 -2.46
C GLY A 7 -31.04 0.69 -1.90
N ASN A 8 -29.71 0.78 -2.04
CA ASN A 8 -28.75 -0.21 -1.56
C ASN A 8 -27.52 0.49 -0.95
N HIS A 9 -26.83 -0.20 -0.05
CA HIS A 9 -25.51 0.25 0.42
C HIS A 9 -24.47 0.20 -0.71
N ALA A 10 -23.44 1.04 -0.61
CA ALA A 10 -22.22 0.84 -1.39
C ALA A 10 -21.53 -0.46 -0.95
N VAL A 11 -20.89 -1.18 -1.86
CA VAL A 11 -20.32 -2.51 -1.57
C VAL A 11 -19.32 -2.47 -0.42
N ALA A 12 -18.45 -1.45 -0.39
CA ALA A 12 -17.52 -1.26 0.72
C ALA A 12 -18.23 -1.06 2.07
N VAL A 13 -19.34 -0.31 2.08
CA VAL A 13 -20.14 -0.05 3.29
C VAL A 13 -20.89 -1.31 3.73
N GLU A 14 -21.46 -2.06 2.78
CA GLU A 14 -22.14 -3.33 3.05
C GLU A 14 -21.20 -4.33 3.72
N LYS A 15 -19.97 -4.50 3.20
CA LYS A 15 -18.96 -5.38 3.80
C LYS A 15 -18.59 -4.94 5.22
N LEU A 16 -18.45 -3.65 5.47
CA LEU A 16 -18.15 -3.11 6.80
C LEU A 16 -19.29 -3.36 7.80
N ILE A 17 -20.54 -3.14 7.39
CA ILE A 17 -21.72 -3.44 8.22
C ILE A 17 -21.77 -4.95 8.53
N ALA A 18 -21.52 -5.80 7.53
CA ALA A 18 -21.47 -7.24 7.72
C ALA A 18 -20.35 -7.68 8.68
N ALA A 19 -19.24 -6.94 8.75
CA ALA A 19 -18.17 -7.13 9.71
C ALA A 19 -18.45 -6.52 11.10
N GLY A 20 -19.59 -5.87 11.29
CA GLY A 20 -20.05 -5.32 12.58
C GLY A 20 -19.86 -3.81 12.76
N ALA A 21 -19.45 -3.06 11.72
CA ALA A 21 -19.35 -1.61 11.80
C ALA A 21 -20.75 -0.95 11.84
N ILE A 22 -20.89 0.13 12.60
CA ILE A 22 -22.13 0.91 12.71
C ILE A 22 -21.92 2.27 12.03
N PRO A 23 -22.62 2.57 10.91
CA PRO A 23 -22.57 3.88 10.28
C PRO A 23 -23.20 4.95 11.18
N ILE A 24 -22.45 6.01 11.49
CA ILE A 24 -22.92 7.11 12.35
C ILE A 24 -23.57 8.25 11.54
N GLY A 25 -23.04 8.56 10.36
CA GLY A 25 -23.58 9.63 9.51
C GLY A 25 -22.86 9.76 8.17
N LYS A 26 -23.35 10.68 7.34
CA LYS A 26 -22.71 11.08 6.08
C LYS A 26 -21.87 12.34 6.35
N THR A 27 -20.58 12.26 6.09
CA THR A 27 -19.62 13.35 6.33
C THR A 27 -19.64 14.38 5.19
N ASN A 28 -19.33 15.64 5.51
CA ASN A 28 -19.24 16.72 4.54
C ASN A 28 -18.04 16.54 3.59
N LEU A 29 -18.11 17.12 2.39
CA LEU A 29 -17.05 17.09 1.39
C LEU A 29 -17.02 18.35 0.51
N ASP A 30 -15.88 18.64 -0.13
CA ASP A 30 -15.87 19.54 -1.30
C ASP A 30 -16.87 19.01 -2.34
N GLN A 31 -17.76 19.87 -2.83
CA GLN A 31 -18.91 19.46 -3.64
C GLN A 31 -18.47 18.61 -4.84
N PHE A 32 -19.16 17.48 -5.06
CA PHE A 32 -18.84 16.48 -6.09
C PHE A 32 -17.39 15.98 -6.04
N ALA A 33 -16.81 15.86 -4.84
CA ALA A 33 -15.43 15.45 -4.61
C ALA A 33 -14.42 16.23 -5.46
N THR A 34 -14.66 17.54 -5.66
CA THR A 34 -13.86 18.40 -6.54
C THR A 34 -13.09 19.45 -5.74
N GLY A 35 -12.03 19.00 -5.08
CA GLY A 35 -11.10 19.86 -4.37
C GLY A 35 -10.18 19.11 -3.42
N LEU A 36 -9.12 19.80 -3.00
CA LEU A 36 -8.17 19.36 -1.98
C LEU A 36 -8.24 20.25 -0.73
N VAL A 37 -9.23 21.14 -0.64
CA VAL A 37 -9.27 22.22 0.35
C VAL A 37 -10.31 22.00 1.46
N GLY A 38 -11.43 21.35 1.15
CA GLY A 38 -12.48 21.06 2.13
C GLY A 38 -13.45 22.20 2.42
N VAL A 39 -13.28 23.35 1.76
CA VAL A 39 -14.08 24.58 1.94
C VAL A 39 -15.07 24.87 0.80
N ARG A 40 -15.22 23.97 -0.18
CA ARG A 40 -16.10 24.14 -1.36
C ARG A 40 -17.43 23.42 -1.17
N SER A 41 -18.13 23.68 -0.07
CA SER A 41 -19.39 23.01 0.25
C SER A 41 -20.48 24.02 0.60
N PRO A 42 -21.71 23.86 0.08
CA PRO A 42 -22.84 24.72 0.45
C PRO A 42 -23.31 24.47 1.90
N TYR A 43 -22.84 23.39 2.55
CA TYR A 43 -23.15 23.06 3.94
C TYR A 43 -22.20 23.73 4.95
N GLY A 44 -21.38 24.69 4.50
CA GLY A 44 -20.22 25.16 5.25
C GLY A 44 -19.08 24.15 5.21
N HIS A 45 -18.05 24.37 6.02
CA HIS A 45 -16.88 23.50 6.11
C HIS A 45 -16.58 23.15 7.57
N PRO A 46 -16.06 21.94 7.86
CA PRO A 46 -15.61 21.62 9.20
C PRO A 46 -14.34 22.43 9.53
N GLU A 47 -14.24 22.91 10.76
CA GLU A 47 -13.03 23.57 11.26
C GLU A 47 -11.90 22.55 11.40
N ASN A 48 -10.66 22.98 11.12
CA ASN A 48 -9.51 22.13 11.37
C ASN A 48 -9.28 22.00 12.90
N PRO A 49 -9.10 20.78 13.44
CA PRO A 49 -9.03 20.56 14.87
C PRO A 49 -7.75 21.08 15.55
N PHE A 50 -6.70 21.37 14.78
CA PHE A 50 -5.43 21.91 15.30
C PHE A 50 -5.41 23.43 15.27
N HIS A 51 -5.98 24.04 14.23
CA HIS A 51 -6.04 25.49 14.10
C HIS A 51 -7.25 25.91 13.24
N PRO A 52 -8.26 26.59 13.78
CA PRO A 52 -9.54 26.83 13.09
C PRO A 52 -9.41 27.71 11.83
N ASP A 53 -8.42 28.62 11.78
CA ASP A 53 -8.16 29.44 10.59
C ASP A 53 -7.56 28.65 9.41
N TYR A 54 -7.11 27.41 9.62
CA TYR A 54 -6.56 26.55 8.58
C TYR A 54 -7.62 25.66 7.95
N ILE A 55 -7.42 25.36 6.67
CA ILE A 55 -8.32 24.44 5.98
C ILE A 55 -8.24 23.02 6.58
N PRO A 56 -9.36 22.28 6.63
CA PRO A 56 -9.35 20.87 7.01
C PRO A 56 -8.72 19.98 5.92
N GLY A 57 -8.55 20.50 4.70
CA GLY A 57 -8.22 19.69 3.52
C GLY A 57 -9.43 19.00 2.94
N GLY A 58 -9.34 18.62 1.67
CA GLY A 58 -10.46 18.05 0.92
C GLY A 58 -10.05 16.95 -0.07
N SER A 59 -11.01 16.35 -0.77
CA SER A 59 -12.44 16.63 -0.66
C SER A 59 -13.07 15.99 0.56
N SER A 60 -12.48 14.95 1.15
CA SER A 60 -13.02 14.17 2.27
C SER A 60 -12.89 14.89 3.62
N SER A 61 -13.30 16.16 3.69
CA SER A 61 -13.06 17.05 4.83
C SER A 61 -13.72 16.58 6.12
N GLY A 62 -15.03 16.29 6.08
CA GLY A 62 -15.75 15.83 7.26
C GLY A 62 -15.26 14.47 7.76
N SER A 63 -14.82 13.59 6.85
CA SER A 63 -14.28 12.27 7.20
C SER A 63 -12.98 12.38 8.00
N ALA A 64 -12.07 13.26 7.58
CA ALA A 64 -10.82 13.50 8.31
C ALA A 64 -11.07 14.15 9.67
N VAL A 65 -11.85 15.24 9.71
CA VAL A 65 -12.12 15.94 10.98
C VAL A 65 -12.83 15.03 11.99
N ALA A 66 -13.78 14.19 11.55
CA ALA A 66 -14.49 13.28 12.45
C ALA A 66 -13.58 12.22 13.12
N VAL A 67 -12.59 11.70 12.40
CA VAL A 67 -11.62 10.74 12.97
C VAL A 67 -10.63 11.47 13.88
N SER A 68 -10.10 12.61 13.43
CA SER A 68 -9.11 13.40 14.16
C SER A 68 -9.62 13.87 15.53
N THR A 69 -10.89 14.24 15.59
CA THR A 69 -11.57 14.65 16.83
C THR A 69 -12.13 13.49 17.66
N GLY A 70 -11.94 12.23 17.23
CA GLY A 70 -12.38 11.04 17.96
C GLY A 70 -13.89 10.81 17.96
N LEU A 71 -14.65 11.44 17.06
CA LEU A 71 -16.09 11.19 16.92
C LEU A 71 -16.38 9.77 16.39
N VAL A 72 -15.46 9.22 15.59
CA VAL A 72 -15.51 7.87 15.02
C VAL A 72 -14.12 7.25 15.00
N SER A 73 -14.03 5.91 15.09
CA SER A 73 -12.74 5.18 15.08
C SER A 73 -12.07 5.14 13.71
N PHE A 74 -12.86 5.17 12.64
CA PHE A 74 -12.39 5.28 11.27
C PHE A 74 -13.45 5.95 10.42
N SER A 75 -13.08 6.41 9.23
CA SER A 75 -14.03 6.95 8.26
C SER A 75 -13.63 6.60 6.84
N LEU A 76 -14.62 6.62 5.95
CA LEU A 76 -14.39 6.45 4.51
C LEU A 76 -14.27 7.82 3.84
N GLY A 77 -13.35 7.89 2.89
CA GLY A 77 -13.26 8.99 1.94
C GLY A 77 -13.29 8.47 0.50
N THR A 78 -13.07 9.38 -0.42
CA THR A 78 -12.72 9.05 -1.81
C THR A 78 -11.44 9.78 -2.18
N ASP A 79 -10.64 9.20 -3.06
CA ASP A 79 -9.43 9.82 -3.58
C ASP A 79 -9.30 9.58 -5.08
N THR A 80 -9.38 10.67 -5.84
CA THR A 80 -9.01 10.73 -7.26
C THR A 80 -7.60 11.30 -7.44
N ALA A 81 -7.29 12.34 -6.67
CA ALA A 81 -6.15 13.23 -6.90
C ALA A 81 -5.39 13.59 -5.61
N GLY A 82 -5.89 13.19 -4.44
CA GLY A 82 -5.30 13.56 -3.15
C GLY A 82 -6.30 13.54 -1.99
N SER A 83 -7.58 13.30 -2.25
CA SER A 83 -8.66 13.52 -1.30
C SER A 83 -8.76 12.53 -0.12
N GLY A 84 -7.95 11.46 -0.14
CA GLY A 84 -7.72 10.56 0.99
C GLY A 84 -6.37 10.80 1.69
N ARG A 85 -5.54 11.70 1.15
CA ARG A 85 -4.14 11.94 1.57
C ARG A 85 -3.95 13.35 2.15
N VAL A 86 -4.37 14.37 1.42
CA VAL A 86 -4.25 15.79 1.85
C VAL A 86 -4.96 16.04 3.20
N PRO A 87 -6.22 15.61 3.40
CA PRO A 87 -6.87 15.77 4.70
C PRO A 87 -6.15 14.98 5.81
N ALA A 88 -5.54 13.82 5.50
CA ALA A 88 -4.83 13.04 6.51
C ALA A 88 -3.63 13.82 7.08
N ALA A 89 -2.84 14.45 6.20
CA ALA A 89 -1.71 15.27 6.61
C ALA A 89 -2.11 16.49 7.44
N LEU A 90 -3.23 17.14 7.10
CA LEU A 90 -3.73 18.34 7.78
C LEU A 90 -4.45 18.05 9.10
N ASN A 91 -4.76 16.79 9.40
CA ASN A 91 -5.52 16.38 10.58
C ASN A 91 -4.79 15.33 11.44
N GLN A 92 -3.48 15.13 11.22
CA GLN A 92 -2.64 14.18 11.95
C GLN A 92 -3.18 12.74 11.90
N LEU A 93 -3.60 12.28 10.72
CA LEU A 93 -4.17 10.95 10.52
C LEU A 93 -3.35 10.08 9.59
N VAL A 94 -3.63 8.78 9.63
CA VAL A 94 -3.30 7.86 8.55
C VAL A 94 -4.36 7.98 7.45
N GLY A 95 -3.91 8.16 6.21
CA GLY A 95 -4.75 8.18 5.01
C GLY A 95 -4.34 7.06 4.06
N LEU A 96 -5.14 6.00 4.00
CA LEU A 96 -4.89 4.87 3.11
C LEU A 96 -5.63 5.06 1.79
N LYS A 97 -4.88 5.14 0.71
CA LYS A 97 -5.38 5.14 -0.67
C LYS A 97 -5.06 3.80 -1.34
N PRO A 98 -6.01 2.86 -1.39
CA PRO A 98 -5.77 1.55 -1.96
C PRO A 98 -5.47 1.63 -3.45
N THR A 99 -4.88 0.56 -3.99
CA THR A 99 -4.80 0.30 -5.43
C THR A 99 -6.15 0.51 -6.11
N CYS A 100 -6.16 1.20 -7.26
CA CYS A 100 -7.39 1.45 -8.01
C CYS A 100 -8.09 0.12 -8.33
N GLY A 101 -9.39 0.01 -8.02
CA GLY A 101 -10.17 -1.22 -8.24
C GLY A 101 -10.01 -2.32 -7.19
N LEU A 102 -9.14 -2.17 -6.18
CA LEU A 102 -9.03 -3.14 -5.08
C LEU A 102 -10.28 -3.15 -4.18
N VAL A 103 -10.86 -1.97 -3.99
CA VAL A 103 -12.15 -1.76 -3.31
C VAL A 103 -13.15 -1.31 -4.36
N SER A 104 -14.31 -1.97 -4.41
CA SER A 104 -15.40 -1.60 -5.32
C SER A 104 -15.90 -0.18 -5.05
N ALA A 105 -16.08 0.61 -6.12
CA ALA A 105 -16.69 1.92 -6.07
C ALA A 105 -18.21 1.87 -6.32
N ARG A 106 -18.80 0.66 -6.44
CA ARG A 106 -20.24 0.52 -6.65
C ARG A 106 -21.04 1.07 -5.47
N GLY A 107 -22.00 1.94 -5.78
CA GLY A 107 -22.78 2.70 -4.80
C GLY A 107 -22.11 4.01 -4.33
N VAL A 108 -20.95 4.37 -4.89
CA VAL A 108 -20.33 5.70 -4.76
C VAL A 108 -20.64 6.51 -6.01
N VAL A 109 -21.02 7.78 -5.85
CA VAL A 109 -21.23 8.69 -6.98
C VAL A 109 -19.87 8.96 -7.65
N PRO A 110 -19.73 8.74 -8.97
CA PRO A 110 -18.44 8.93 -9.63
C PRO A 110 -18.03 10.41 -9.67
N ALA A 111 -16.74 10.67 -9.50
CA ALA A 111 -16.10 11.96 -9.77
C ALA A 111 -15.23 11.86 -11.03
N CYS A 112 -14.19 11.02 -11.00
CA CYS A 112 -13.48 10.59 -12.20
C CYS A 112 -13.47 9.06 -12.19
N ARG A 113 -14.51 8.45 -12.75
CA ARG A 113 -14.81 7.02 -12.56
C ARG A 113 -13.61 6.10 -12.88
N SER A 114 -12.80 6.46 -13.87
CA SER A 114 -11.60 5.67 -14.22
C SER A 114 -10.45 5.74 -13.22
N LEU A 115 -10.48 6.69 -12.29
CA LEU A 115 -9.42 7.01 -11.35
C LEU A 115 -9.86 6.89 -9.88
N ASP A 116 -11.16 6.85 -9.59
CA ASP A 116 -11.66 6.96 -8.22
C ASP A 116 -11.30 5.75 -7.35
N CYS A 117 -10.89 6.02 -6.12
CA CYS A 117 -10.66 5.03 -5.07
C CYS A 117 -11.50 5.37 -3.85
N VAL A 118 -12.14 4.38 -3.22
CA VAL A 118 -12.61 4.51 -1.83
C VAL A 118 -11.40 4.42 -0.91
N THR A 119 -11.27 5.35 0.04
CA THR A 119 -10.12 5.47 0.94
C THR A 119 -10.52 5.38 2.41
N VAL A 120 -9.54 5.20 3.27
CA VAL A 120 -9.74 5.07 4.73
C VAL A 120 -8.94 6.15 5.45
N PHE A 121 -9.58 6.80 6.42
CA PHE A 121 -8.88 7.55 7.47
C PHE A 121 -8.96 6.78 8.79
N ALA A 122 -7.85 6.71 9.50
CA ALA A 122 -7.75 6.10 10.82
C ALA A 122 -6.65 6.79 11.65
N GLN A 123 -6.62 6.52 12.96
CA GLN A 123 -5.58 7.03 13.85
C GLN A 123 -4.26 6.24 13.66
N THR A 124 -4.38 4.94 13.42
CA THR A 124 -3.23 4.04 13.26
C THR A 124 -3.21 3.34 11.90
N VAL A 125 -2.01 2.92 11.49
CA VAL A 125 -1.84 2.11 10.27
C VAL A 125 -2.51 0.74 10.41
N ALA A 126 -2.51 0.18 11.62
CA ALA A 126 -3.17 -1.08 11.95
C ALA A 126 -4.70 -1.02 11.71
N GLU A 127 -5.34 0.05 12.18
CA GLU A 127 -6.78 0.27 11.96
C GLU A 127 -7.09 0.47 10.47
N ALA A 128 -6.28 1.27 9.76
CA ALA A 128 -6.46 1.46 8.32
C ALA A 128 -6.34 0.14 7.54
N ALA A 129 -5.36 -0.70 7.90
CA ALA A 129 -5.18 -2.03 7.33
C ALA A 129 -6.39 -2.94 7.62
N ALA A 130 -6.86 -2.99 8.86
CA ALA A 130 -8.01 -3.80 9.26
C ALA A 130 -9.29 -3.43 8.48
N VAL A 131 -9.51 -2.13 8.26
CA VAL A 131 -10.65 -1.64 7.47
C VAL A 131 -10.50 -2.01 5.99
N LEU A 132 -9.28 -1.92 5.43
CA LEU A 132 -9.03 -2.37 4.06
C LEU A 132 -9.29 -3.87 3.89
N ASP A 133 -8.97 -4.69 4.88
CA ASP A 133 -9.16 -6.15 4.83
C ASP A 133 -10.61 -6.54 4.67
N VAL A 134 -11.50 -5.76 5.27
CA VAL A 134 -12.95 -5.94 5.15
C VAL A 134 -13.45 -5.41 3.80
N MET A 135 -12.99 -4.24 3.36
CA MET A 135 -13.52 -3.59 2.16
C MET A 135 -13.02 -4.21 0.85
N ALA A 136 -11.76 -4.65 0.83
CA ALA A 136 -11.10 -5.15 -0.37
C ALA A 136 -11.78 -6.40 -0.93
N GLY A 137 -11.67 -6.59 -2.23
CA GLY A 137 -12.14 -7.79 -2.92
C GLY A 137 -12.87 -7.47 -4.21
N PHE A 138 -12.65 -8.33 -5.19
CA PHE A 138 -13.19 -8.20 -6.53
C PHE A 138 -14.72 -8.15 -6.54
N ASP A 139 -15.26 -7.18 -7.26
CA ASP A 139 -16.68 -7.02 -7.52
C ASP A 139 -16.92 -7.11 -9.03
N PRO A 140 -17.47 -8.21 -9.56
CA PRO A 140 -17.67 -8.38 -11.00
C PRO A 140 -18.65 -7.39 -11.62
N GLU A 141 -19.43 -6.66 -10.80
CA GLU A 141 -20.39 -5.67 -11.27
C GLU A 141 -19.83 -4.23 -11.30
N ASP A 142 -18.62 -4.03 -10.76
CA ASP A 142 -17.87 -2.79 -10.94
C ASP A 142 -16.84 -2.95 -12.07
N ALA A 143 -17.06 -2.21 -13.16
CA ALA A 143 -16.22 -2.26 -14.36
C ALA A 143 -14.75 -1.88 -14.13
N TYR A 144 -14.44 -1.19 -13.01
CA TYR A 144 -13.07 -0.85 -12.63
C TYR A 144 -12.52 -1.71 -11.49
N SER A 145 -13.31 -2.64 -10.95
CA SER A 145 -12.81 -3.58 -9.95
C SER A 145 -11.79 -4.52 -10.57
N ARG A 146 -10.71 -4.75 -9.84
CA ARG A 146 -9.64 -5.66 -10.25
C ARG A 146 -9.48 -6.75 -9.21
N ARG A 147 -9.22 -7.96 -9.69
CA ARG A 147 -8.73 -9.01 -8.80
C ARG A 147 -7.36 -8.58 -8.28
N TRP A 148 -7.08 -8.95 -7.04
CA TRP A 148 -5.71 -8.85 -6.55
C TRP A 148 -4.82 -9.67 -7.48
N GLU A 149 -3.91 -9.02 -8.17
CA GLU A 149 -2.89 -9.67 -8.96
C GLU A 149 -1.58 -9.54 -8.18
N THR A 150 -0.93 -10.66 -7.88
CA THR A 150 0.42 -10.62 -7.32
C THR A 150 1.36 -9.98 -8.34
N PRO A 151 1.90 -8.76 -8.10
CA PRO A 151 2.78 -8.15 -9.09
C PRO A 151 4.06 -8.97 -9.20
N PRO A 152 4.52 -9.30 -10.42
CA PRO A 152 5.84 -9.85 -10.64
C PRO A 152 6.86 -8.73 -10.54
N LEU A 153 7.10 -8.19 -9.35
CA LEU A 153 8.20 -7.25 -9.12
C LEU A 153 9.30 -7.93 -8.30
N PRO A 154 10.57 -7.65 -8.64
CA PRO A 154 11.71 -8.44 -8.21
C PRO A 154 11.80 -8.47 -6.69
N VAL A 155 12.06 -9.68 -6.18
CA VAL A 155 12.53 -9.96 -4.81
C VAL A 155 13.50 -8.84 -4.39
N PRO A 156 13.33 -8.22 -3.20
CA PRO A 156 14.29 -7.25 -2.69
C PRO A 156 15.69 -7.85 -2.79
N ARG A 157 16.54 -7.26 -3.64
CA ARG A 157 17.92 -7.74 -3.88
C ARG A 157 18.85 -7.38 -2.73
N SER A 158 18.41 -6.50 -1.82
CA SER A 158 19.16 -5.96 -0.69
C SER A 158 18.46 -6.31 0.63
N PRO A 159 19.21 -6.55 1.72
CA PRO A 159 18.63 -6.69 3.06
C PRO A 159 18.01 -5.37 3.60
N LYS A 160 18.26 -4.23 2.96
CA LYS A 160 17.68 -2.93 3.31
C LYS A 160 16.61 -2.50 2.30
N VAL A 161 15.53 -1.91 2.79
CA VAL A 161 14.49 -1.30 1.96
C VAL A 161 15.05 -0.03 1.31
N ARG A 162 14.98 0.05 -0.01
CA ARG A 162 15.40 1.23 -0.78
C ARG A 162 14.21 2.16 -0.95
N VAL A 163 14.32 3.40 -0.46
CA VAL A 163 13.25 4.39 -0.52
C VAL A 163 13.68 5.57 -1.38
N GLY A 164 12.94 5.79 -2.46
CA GLY A 164 13.12 6.95 -3.33
C GLY A 164 12.60 8.22 -2.68
N VAL A 165 13.31 9.33 -2.86
CA VAL A 165 12.85 10.68 -2.54
C VAL A 165 13.03 11.57 -3.78
N PRO A 166 12.10 12.50 -4.09
CA PRO A 166 12.31 13.43 -5.19
C PRO A 166 13.65 14.16 -5.06
N ALA A 167 14.35 14.35 -6.18
CA ALA A 167 15.56 15.16 -6.22
C ALA A 167 15.31 16.54 -5.60
N ALA A 168 16.30 17.11 -4.92
CA ALA A 168 16.13 18.35 -4.16
C ALA A 168 15.59 19.53 -5.01
N SER A 169 15.93 19.58 -6.29
CA SER A 169 15.45 20.60 -7.24
C SER A 169 13.98 20.45 -7.66
N GLN A 170 13.35 19.33 -7.32
CA GLN A 170 11.97 18.97 -7.63
C GLN A 170 11.10 18.90 -6.36
N LEU A 171 11.66 19.27 -5.20
CA LEU A 171 10.91 19.51 -3.98
C LEU A 171 10.43 20.95 -3.96
N GLU A 172 9.14 21.14 -3.74
CA GLU A 172 8.49 22.43 -3.64
C GLU A 172 7.68 22.52 -2.34
N PHE A 173 7.91 23.60 -1.59
CA PHE A 173 7.26 23.91 -0.31
C PHE A 173 6.63 25.31 -0.32
N PHE A 174 6.61 25.96 -1.48
CA PHE A 174 5.93 27.23 -1.75
C PHE A 174 6.32 28.35 -0.78
N GLY A 175 7.61 28.42 -0.46
CA GLY A 175 8.20 29.40 0.45
C GLY A 175 8.10 29.06 1.94
N ASP A 176 7.72 27.82 2.30
CA ASP A 176 7.63 27.40 3.70
C ASP A 176 8.79 26.49 4.13
N ASP A 177 9.81 27.10 4.74
CA ASP A 177 11.03 26.40 5.16
C ASP A 177 10.78 25.37 6.29
N GLU A 178 9.71 25.52 7.09
CA GLU A 178 9.41 24.55 8.15
C GLU A 178 8.77 23.28 7.61
N SER A 179 7.92 23.36 6.59
CA SER A 179 7.44 22.18 5.86
C SER A 179 8.60 21.47 5.15
N ALA A 180 9.57 22.23 4.61
CA ALA A 180 10.78 21.66 4.03
C ALA A 180 11.63 20.92 5.09
N ASP A 181 11.84 21.55 6.24
CA ASP A 181 12.56 20.95 7.37
C ASP A 181 11.86 19.71 7.93
N ALA A 182 10.53 19.74 8.00
CA ALA A 182 9.71 18.61 8.43
C ALA A 182 9.90 17.39 7.51
N PHE A 183 9.89 17.59 6.19
CA PHE A 183 10.15 16.51 5.25
C PHE A 183 11.59 15.98 5.38
N ARG A 184 12.58 16.87 5.51
CA ARG A 184 13.98 16.48 5.74
C ARG A 184 14.12 15.57 6.97
N LYS A 185 13.49 15.93 8.10
CA LYS A 185 13.45 15.10 9.33
C LYS A 185 12.78 13.76 9.10
N ALA A 186 11.69 13.70 8.33
CA ALA A 186 11.03 12.44 7.99
C ALA A 186 11.96 11.51 7.19
N VAL A 187 12.72 12.04 6.23
CA VAL A 187 13.72 11.27 5.46
C VAL A 187 14.85 10.78 6.37
N GLU A 188 15.34 11.64 7.28
CA GLU A 188 16.37 11.28 8.27
C GLU A 188 15.89 10.17 9.21
N ARG A 189 14.64 10.24 9.69
CA ARG A 189 14.02 9.18 10.49
C ARG A 189 14.02 7.85 9.75
N GLY A 190 13.64 7.85 8.47
CA GLY A 190 13.68 6.67 7.62
C GLY A 190 15.09 6.06 7.53
N ARG A 191 16.11 6.90 7.33
CA ARG A 191 17.51 6.48 7.23
C ARG A 191 18.08 5.96 8.56
N GLU A 192 17.96 6.75 9.61
CA GLU A 192 18.69 6.57 10.87
C GLU A 192 17.97 5.65 11.84
N THR A 193 16.64 5.72 11.88
CA THR A 193 15.83 4.91 12.79
C THR A 193 15.38 3.61 12.13
N LEU A 194 14.89 3.67 10.89
CA LEU A 194 14.29 2.50 10.21
C LEU A 194 15.26 1.74 9.30
N GLY A 195 16.47 2.27 9.11
CA GLY A 195 17.52 1.64 8.31
C GLY A 195 17.24 1.63 6.81
N TRP A 196 16.39 2.54 6.31
CA TRP A 196 16.11 2.68 4.89
C TRP A 196 17.34 3.17 4.13
N GLU A 197 17.53 2.64 2.93
CA GLU A 197 18.50 3.15 1.96
C GLU A 197 17.81 4.24 1.12
N ILE A 198 18.07 5.51 1.45
CA ILE A 198 17.46 6.64 0.75
C ILE A 198 18.17 6.88 -0.58
N ARG A 199 17.40 7.03 -1.66
CA ARG A 199 17.89 7.34 -3.00
C ARG A 199 17.15 8.52 -3.59
N GLU A 200 17.87 9.50 -4.13
CA GLU A 200 17.22 10.55 -4.92
C GLU A 200 16.76 9.99 -6.26
N ILE A 201 15.57 10.40 -6.71
CA ILE A 201 14.99 10.00 -7.99
C ILE A 201 14.59 11.22 -8.83
N ASP A 202 14.60 11.05 -10.16
CA ASP A 202 13.96 12.01 -11.05
C ASP A 202 12.43 11.90 -10.92
N PHE A 203 11.84 12.92 -10.31
CA PHE A 203 10.41 13.04 -10.08
C PHE A 203 9.67 13.75 -11.24
N GLY A 204 10.40 14.19 -12.27
CA GLY A 204 9.86 14.93 -13.41
C GLY A 204 8.69 14.23 -14.12
N PRO A 205 8.79 12.93 -14.47
CA PRO A 205 7.68 12.19 -15.10
C PRO A 205 6.40 12.16 -14.25
N PHE A 206 6.53 12.07 -12.93
CA PHE A 206 5.40 12.09 -12.00
C PHE A 206 4.74 13.47 -11.97
N LEU A 207 5.53 14.54 -11.91
CA LEU A 207 5.05 15.93 -11.93
C LEU A 207 4.39 16.31 -13.26
N GLU A 208 4.85 15.76 -14.38
CA GLU A 208 4.19 15.97 -15.67
C GLU A 208 2.86 15.21 -15.75
N ALA A 209 2.80 13.97 -15.26
CA ALA A 209 1.54 13.22 -15.17
C ALA A 209 0.54 13.92 -14.23
N ALA A 210 1.00 14.51 -13.13
CA ALA A 210 0.19 15.31 -12.23
C ALA A 210 -0.48 16.52 -12.92
N ARG A 211 0.24 17.19 -13.83
CA ARG A 211 -0.30 18.33 -14.61
C ARG A 211 -1.39 17.89 -15.58
N LEU A 212 -1.23 16.72 -16.20
CA LEU A 212 -2.22 16.17 -17.12
C LEU A 212 -3.61 15.99 -16.47
N LEU A 213 -3.73 15.83 -15.15
CA LEU A 213 -5.03 15.68 -14.50
C LEU A 213 -5.94 16.91 -14.71
N TYR A 214 -5.39 18.11 -14.62
CA TYR A 214 -6.13 19.37 -14.72
C TYR A 214 -5.94 20.08 -16.07
N GLU A 215 -4.79 19.94 -16.71
CA GLU A 215 -4.54 20.46 -18.07
C GLU A 215 -5.09 19.53 -19.17
N GLY A 216 -5.34 18.27 -18.81
CA GLY A 216 -5.85 17.24 -19.72
C GLY A 216 -7.36 16.98 -19.57
N PRO A 217 -7.85 15.90 -20.23
CA PRO A 217 -9.28 15.65 -20.42
C PRO A 217 -10.02 15.09 -19.20
N TRP A 218 -9.34 14.71 -18.11
CA TRP A 218 -9.97 13.96 -17.01
C TRP A 218 -11.03 14.75 -16.25
N VAL A 219 -10.98 16.08 -16.30
CA VAL A 219 -12.08 16.92 -15.80
C VAL A 219 -13.40 16.67 -16.54
N ALA A 220 -13.36 16.16 -17.78
CA ALA A 220 -14.55 15.73 -18.50
C ALA A 220 -15.24 14.51 -17.87
N GLU A 221 -14.55 13.67 -17.09
CA GLU A 221 -15.23 12.59 -16.35
C GLU A 221 -16.13 13.14 -15.23
N ARG A 222 -15.73 14.25 -14.59
CA ARG A 222 -16.58 14.93 -13.59
C ARG A 222 -17.82 15.49 -14.23
N LEU A 223 -17.67 16.10 -15.41
CA LEU A 223 -18.80 16.56 -16.19
C LEU A 223 -19.70 15.38 -16.59
N ALA A 224 -19.14 14.31 -17.16
CA ALA A 224 -19.91 13.14 -17.56
C ALA A 224 -20.70 12.49 -16.41
N ALA A 225 -20.19 12.57 -15.18
CA ALA A 225 -20.87 12.06 -13.99
C ALA A 225 -22.11 12.87 -13.59
N ILE A 226 -22.14 14.18 -13.84
CA ILE A 226 -23.19 15.08 -13.34
C ILE A 226 -23.82 15.99 -14.40
N GLU A 227 -23.51 15.83 -15.69
CA GLU A 227 -23.93 16.75 -16.76
C GLU A 227 -25.43 17.05 -16.74
N PRO A 228 -26.34 16.05 -16.67
CA PRO A 228 -27.78 16.33 -16.61
C PRO A 228 -28.18 17.17 -15.39
N PHE A 229 -27.53 16.94 -14.24
CA PHE A 229 -27.78 17.72 -13.03
C PHE A 229 -27.26 19.15 -13.17
N LEU A 230 -26.05 19.32 -13.70
CA LEU A 230 -25.43 20.62 -13.93
C LEU A 230 -26.25 21.47 -14.89
N GLU A 231 -26.78 20.88 -15.98
CA GLU A 231 -27.62 21.59 -16.95
C GLU A 231 -28.94 22.07 -16.35
N ALA A 232 -29.54 21.26 -15.47
CA ALA A 232 -30.82 21.60 -14.84
C ALA A 232 -30.68 22.50 -13.59
N ASN A 233 -29.55 22.47 -12.88
CA ASN A 233 -29.39 23.07 -11.55
C ASN A 233 -28.05 23.81 -11.39
N ALA A 234 -27.59 24.51 -12.42
CA ALA A 234 -26.25 25.08 -12.46
C ALA A 234 -25.96 26.03 -11.28
N ASP A 235 -26.97 26.74 -10.76
CA ASP A 235 -26.83 27.69 -9.64
C ASP A 235 -26.74 27.00 -8.27
N ALA A 236 -27.08 25.71 -8.18
CA ALA A 236 -26.88 24.89 -6.99
C ALA A 236 -25.45 24.34 -6.88
N VAL A 237 -24.63 24.52 -7.92
CA VAL A 237 -23.23 24.08 -7.94
C VAL A 237 -22.34 25.20 -7.43
N PHE A 238 -21.51 24.90 -6.43
CA PHE A 238 -20.58 25.82 -5.80
C PHE A 238 -19.72 26.52 -6.88
N PRO A 239 -19.58 27.87 -6.88
CA PRO A 239 -19.09 28.60 -8.06
C PRO A 239 -17.74 28.12 -8.60
N VAL A 240 -16.77 27.85 -7.72
CA VAL A 240 -15.45 27.34 -8.11
C VAL A 240 -15.56 25.92 -8.67
N THR A 241 -16.38 25.06 -8.07
CA THR A 241 -16.64 23.69 -8.52
C THR A 241 -17.30 23.68 -9.88
N ARG A 242 -18.32 24.52 -10.09
CA ARG A 242 -19.00 24.70 -11.39
C ARG A 242 -18.00 25.07 -12.48
N ARG A 243 -17.20 26.11 -12.26
CA ARG A 243 -16.17 26.58 -13.21
C ARG A 243 -15.20 25.46 -13.61
N ILE A 244 -14.77 24.64 -12.65
CA ILE A 244 -13.87 23.52 -12.91
C ILE A 244 -14.57 22.46 -13.77
N ILE A 245 -15.76 22.02 -13.38
CA ILE A 245 -16.50 20.95 -14.08
C ILE A 245 -16.91 21.38 -15.50
N GLU A 246 -17.35 22.63 -15.70
CA GLU A 246 -17.66 23.18 -17.01
C GLU A 246 -16.44 23.22 -17.94
N GLY A 247 -15.22 23.35 -17.37
CA GLY A 247 -13.96 23.21 -18.10
C GLY A 247 -13.80 21.86 -18.81
N GLY A 248 -14.52 20.82 -18.37
CA GLY A 248 -14.59 19.50 -19.03
C GLY A 248 -15.08 19.54 -20.47
N ARG A 249 -15.75 20.62 -20.91
CA ARG A 249 -16.21 20.80 -22.29
C ARG A 249 -15.10 21.19 -23.28
N THR A 250 -13.92 21.59 -22.78
CA THR A 250 -12.88 22.23 -23.61
C THR A 250 -12.10 21.25 -24.50
N LEU A 251 -11.81 20.05 -24.02
CA LEU A 251 -11.03 19.06 -24.76
C LEU A 251 -11.94 18.02 -25.42
N GLY A 252 -11.98 18.03 -26.76
CA GLY A 252 -12.68 17.00 -27.53
C GLY A 252 -11.93 15.65 -27.53
N ALA A 253 -12.54 14.64 -28.17
CA ALA A 253 -12.03 13.27 -28.20
C ALA A 253 -10.56 13.14 -28.65
N VAL A 254 -10.12 13.93 -29.63
CA VAL A 254 -8.71 13.93 -30.09
C VAL A 254 -7.76 14.40 -28.99
N GLY A 255 -8.14 15.42 -28.23
CA GLY A 255 -7.38 15.87 -27.06
C GLY A 255 -7.31 14.79 -26.00
N ALA A 256 -8.42 14.09 -25.77
CA ALA A 256 -8.48 12.99 -24.83
C ALA A 256 -7.53 11.83 -25.19
N PHE A 257 -7.54 11.38 -26.45
CA PHE A 257 -6.63 10.33 -26.90
C PHE A 257 -5.16 10.75 -26.87
N ARG A 258 -4.83 12.00 -27.23
CA ARG A 258 -3.45 12.52 -27.13
C ARG A 258 -2.95 12.51 -25.69
N ALA A 259 -3.78 12.96 -24.75
CA ALA A 259 -3.44 12.92 -23.34
C ALA A 259 -3.27 11.48 -22.83
N ALA A 260 -4.13 10.55 -23.25
CA ALA A 260 -3.99 9.13 -22.92
C ALA A 260 -2.68 8.52 -23.44
N TYR A 261 -2.28 8.85 -24.67
CA TYR A 261 -0.98 8.41 -25.23
C TYR A 261 0.19 9.01 -24.44
N ARG A 262 0.12 10.30 -24.10
CA ARG A 262 1.15 10.95 -23.28
C ARG A 262 1.24 10.30 -21.89
N LEU A 263 0.11 10.01 -21.26
CA LEU A 263 0.09 9.35 -19.96
C LEU A 263 0.73 7.96 -20.01
N ARG A 264 0.51 7.18 -21.07
CA ARG A 264 1.18 5.87 -21.25
C ARG A 264 2.69 6.01 -21.39
N ALA A 265 3.17 7.01 -22.12
CA ALA A 265 4.61 7.30 -22.22
C ALA A 265 5.19 7.75 -20.86
N LEU A 266 4.46 8.59 -20.12
CA LEU A 266 4.87 9.05 -18.79
C LEU A 266 4.90 7.91 -17.78
N LYS A 267 3.94 6.98 -17.84
CA LYS A 267 3.92 5.77 -17.01
C LYS A 267 5.18 4.93 -17.24
N GLN A 268 5.56 4.68 -18.49
CA GLN A 268 6.79 3.96 -18.80
C GLN A 268 8.03 4.69 -18.25
N SER A 269 8.10 6.01 -18.36
CA SER A 269 9.22 6.80 -17.83
C SER A 269 9.27 6.80 -16.30
N ALA A 270 8.12 7.01 -15.64
CA ALA A 270 8.00 6.99 -14.19
C ALA A 270 8.34 5.61 -13.60
N ASP A 271 7.94 4.54 -14.30
CA ASP A 271 8.17 3.17 -13.85
C ASP A 271 9.64 2.75 -13.81
N ARG A 272 10.53 3.49 -14.48
CA ARG A 272 11.98 3.24 -14.39
C ARG A 272 12.52 3.47 -12.98
N ALA A 273 11.90 4.35 -12.19
CA ALA A 273 12.32 4.59 -10.81
C ALA A 273 12.28 3.30 -9.97
N TRP A 274 11.35 2.39 -10.25
CA TRP A 274 11.18 1.12 -9.52
C TRP A 274 12.32 0.12 -9.74
N GLU A 275 13.21 0.33 -10.71
CA GLU A 275 14.43 -0.46 -10.86
C GLU A 275 15.39 -0.21 -9.68
N GLU A 276 15.35 1.00 -9.11
CA GLU A 276 16.28 1.47 -8.10
C GLU A 276 15.72 1.48 -6.69
N VAL A 277 14.40 1.56 -6.53
CA VAL A 277 13.72 1.72 -5.23
C VAL A 277 12.58 0.73 -5.05
N ASP A 278 12.23 0.46 -3.80
CA ASP A 278 11.14 -0.45 -3.41
C ASP A 278 9.85 0.32 -3.06
N ALA A 279 9.98 1.55 -2.58
CA ALA A 279 8.92 2.53 -2.36
C ALA A 279 9.43 3.95 -2.61
N ILE A 280 8.53 4.93 -2.76
CA ILE A 280 8.89 6.35 -2.83
C ILE A 280 8.20 7.09 -1.69
N LEU A 281 8.93 7.99 -1.03
CA LEU A 281 8.45 8.89 0.01
C LEU A 281 8.40 10.33 -0.50
N THR A 282 7.26 10.99 -0.38
CA THR A 282 7.08 12.41 -0.70
C THR A 282 6.49 13.17 0.48
N PRO A 283 6.60 14.51 0.53
CA PRO A 283 5.64 15.29 1.30
C PRO A 283 4.22 14.94 0.85
N THR A 284 3.26 14.91 1.78
CA THR A 284 1.86 14.77 1.39
C THR A 284 1.32 16.07 0.79
N ILE A 285 1.77 17.21 1.31
CA ILE A 285 1.50 18.56 0.84
C ILE A 285 2.77 19.41 0.93
N GLY A 286 2.87 20.47 0.12
CA GLY A 286 3.99 21.42 0.19
C GLY A 286 3.95 22.30 1.44
N ARG A 287 2.77 22.82 1.82
CA ARG A 287 2.54 23.53 3.09
C ARG A 287 1.03 23.59 3.43
N PRO A 288 0.64 23.78 4.70
CA PRO A 288 -0.75 24.10 5.04
C PRO A 288 -1.12 25.52 4.58
N TYR A 289 -2.43 25.73 4.33
CA TYR A 289 -3.00 27.03 3.96
C TYR A 289 -4.13 27.43 4.90
N THR A 290 -4.28 28.73 5.12
CA THR A 290 -5.45 29.29 5.81
C THR A 290 -6.69 29.28 4.91
N VAL A 291 -7.88 29.29 5.51
CA VAL A 291 -9.15 29.46 4.79
C VAL A 291 -9.11 30.76 3.98
N ALA A 292 -8.63 31.85 4.59
CA ALA A 292 -8.51 33.16 3.93
C ALA A 292 -7.58 33.16 2.71
N GLU A 293 -6.43 32.47 2.79
CA GLU A 293 -5.54 32.29 1.62
C GLU A 293 -6.26 31.55 0.50
N VAL A 294 -7.01 30.48 0.82
CA VAL A 294 -7.76 29.70 -0.18
C VAL A 294 -8.91 30.50 -0.77
N GLU A 295 -9.60 31.34 -0.01
CA GLU A 295 -10.63 32.23 -0.55
C GLU A 295 -10.03 33.28 -1.51
N ALA A 296 -8.81 33.77 -1.24
CA ALA A 296 -8.11 34.71 -2.09
C ALA A 296 -7.59 34.09 -3.40
N ASP A 297 -7.14 32.83 -3.37
CA ASP A 297 -6.72 32.07 -4.56
C ASP A 297 -7.30 30.64 -4.55
N PRO A 298 -8.60 30.49 -4.88
CA PRO A 298 -9.32 29.23 -4.70
C PRO A 298 -8.90 28.14 -5.68
N VAL A 299 -8.19 28.46 -6.76
CA VAL A 299 -7.73 27.48 -7.76
C VAL A 299 -6.24 27.23 -7.62
N GLY A 300 -5.42 28.27 -7.53
CA GLY A 300 -3.98 28.11 -7.48
C GLY A 300 -3.52 27.36 -6.23
N LEU A 301 -4.08 27.65 -5.06
CA LEU A 301 -3.70 26.94 -3.83
C LEU A 301 -4.19 25.49 -3.80
N ASN A 302 -5.37 25.21 -4.36
CA ASN A 302 -5.81 23.84 -4.57
C ASN A 302 -4.84 23.06 -5.48
N SER A 303 -4.36 23.69 -6.55
CA SER A 303 -3.37 23.07 -7.45
C SER A 303 -2.03 22.81 -6.74
N LYS A 304 -1.58 23.72 -5.87
CA LYS A 304 -0.37 23.55 -5.07
C LYS A 304 -0.47 22.39 -4.08
N LEU A 305 -1.62 22.18 -3.44
CA LEU A 305 -1.89 21.00 -2.61
C LEU A 305 -1.80 19.68 -3.41
N GLY A 306 -2.06 19.74 -4.72
CA GLY A 306 -2.02 18.61 -5.64
C GLY A 306 -0.62 18.20 -6.14
N TYR A 307 0.43 18.97 -5.80
CA TYR A 307 1.78 18.80 -6.37
C TYR A 307 2.32 17.37 -6.23
N TYR A 308 2.16 16.77 -5.04
CA TYR A 308 2.65 15.42 -4.74
C TYR A 308 1.60 14.32 -4.88
N THR A 309 0.35 14.64 -5.25
CA THR A 309 -0.78 13.71 -5.10
C THR A 309 -1.49 13.38 -6.41
N ASN A 310 -1.55 14.31 -7.37
CA ASN A 310 -2.39 14.22 -8.58
C ASN A 310 -2.04 13.06 -9.54
N PHE A 311 -0.79 12.57 -9.54
CA PHE A 311 -0.33 11.57 -10.50
C PHE A 311 -0.70 10.13 -10.12
N MET A 312 -0.94 9.84 -8.83
CA MET A 312 -0.89 8.46 -8.32
C MET A 312 -1.94 7.56 -8.96
N ASN A 313 -3.18 8.03 -9.12
CA ASN A 313 -4.22 7.20 -9.75
C ASN A 313 -4.07 7.14 -11.27
N LEU A 314 -3.63 8.24 -11.89
CA LEU A 314 -3.32 8.28 -13.33
C LEU A 314 -2.23 7.25 -13.70
N LEU A 315 -1.24 7.08 -12.82
CA LEU A 315 -0.11 6.17 -13.01
C LEU A 315 -0.29 4.81 -12.30
N ASP A 316 -1.48 4.51 -11.79
CA ASP A 316 -1.83 3.24 -11.14
C ASP A 316 -0.92 2.86 -9.97
N TYR A 317 -0.85 3.76 -8.98
CA TYR A 317 -0.11 3.59 -7.74
C TYR A 317 -1.03 3.49 -6.52
N ALA A 318 -0.59 2.73 -5.51
CA ALA A 318 -1.15 2.70 -4.17
C ALA A 318 -0.37 3.63 -3.24
N ALA A 319 -1.01 4.13 -2.18
CA ALA A 319 -0.36 5.08 -1.27
C ALA A 319 -0.89 5.03 0.16
N VAL A 320 -0.02 5.35 1.11
CA VAL A 320 -0.33 5.52 2.53
C VAL A 320 0.27 6.85 2.99
N ALA A 321 -0.59 7.81 3.31
CA ALA A 321 -0.22 9.04 3.99
C ALA A 321 -0.14 8.77 5.50
N VAL A 322 0.93 9.23 6.14
CA VAL A 322 1.14 9.11 7.59
C VAL A 322 1.60 10.44 8.19
N PRO A 323 1.28 10.71 9.47
CA PRO A 323 1.80 11.88 10.17
C PRO A 323 3.33 11.87 10.22
N ALA A 324 3.95 13.04 10.11
CA ALA A 324 5.40 13.20 10.18
C ALA A 324 5.79 14.10 11.37
N GLU A 325 5.88 15.41 11.16
CA GLU A 325 6.29 16.40 12.16
C GLU A 325 5.12 17.34 12.50
N PHE A 326 5.23 18.03 13.63
CA PHE A 326 4.32 19.13 13.98
C PHE A 326 4.99 20.48 13.66
N LEU A 327 4.33 21.28 12.82
CA LEU A 327 4.82 22.59 12.39
C LEU A 327 4.46 23.63 13.45
N THR A 328 5.46 24.03 14.23
CA THR A 328 5.32 24.88 15.41
C THR A 328 4.93 26.31 15.07
N ARG A 329 5.39 26.88 13.94
CA ARG A 329 5.04 28.26 13.57
C ARG A 329 3.57 28.39 13.16
N GLN A 330 3.05 27.39 12.45
CA GLN A 330 1.67 27.36 11.96
C GLN A 330 0.70 26.74 12.96
N GLY A 331 1.19 25.96 13.93
CA GLY A 331 0.35 25.17 14.83
C GLY A 331 -0.36 24.02 14.12
N MET A 332 0.27 23.43 13.11
CA MET A 332 -0.35 22.48 12.19
C MET A 332 0.45 21.18 12.07
N PRO A 333 -0.21 20.01 11.94
CA PRO A 333 0.48 18.79 11.59
C PRO A 333 1.01 18.84 10.14
N SER A 334 2.07 18.07 9.89
CA SER A 334 2.56 17.72 8.56
C SER A 334 2.49 16.21 8.35
N GLY A 335 2.60 15.78 7.09
CA GLY A 335 2.58 14.38 6.75
C GLY A 335 3.44 14.06 5.54
N VAL A 336 3.83 12.79 5.46
CA VAL A 336 4.51 12.20 4.30
C VAL A 336 3.64 11.09 3.71
N THR A 337 3.79 10.85 2.41
CA THR A 337 3.10 9.77 1.72
C THR A 337 4.12 8.78 1.18
N LEU A 338 3.97 7.52 1.59
CA LEU A 338 4.63 6.38 0.95
C LEU A 338 3.75 5.90 -0.20
N PHE A 339 4.32 5.78 -1.40
CA PHE A 339 3.59 5.23 -2.54
C PHE A 339 4.43 4.20 -3.30
N GLY A 340 3.73 3.34 -4.04
CA GLY A 340 4.32 2.26 -4.79
C GLY A 340 3.40 1.73 -5.89
N PRO A 341 3.89 0.80 -6.73
CA PRO A 341 3.11 0.11 -7.75
C PRO A 341 1.80 -0.48 -7.21
N ALA A 342 0.79 -0.59 -8.07
CA ALA A 342 -0.46 -1.30 -7.77
C ALA A 342 -0.20 -2.68 -7.12
N PHE A 343 -1.09 -3.04 -6.19
CA PHE A 343 -1.07 -4.23 -5.35
C PHE A 343 0.18 -4.36 -4.44
N ARG A 344 0.80 -3.22 -4.08
CA ARG A 344 1.80 -3.11 -3.01
C ARG A 344 1.23 -2.55 -1.70
N ASP A 345 -0.09 -2.47 -1.57
CA ASP A 345 -0.80 -1.87 -0.43
C ASP A 345 -0.27 -2.38 0.92
N ARG A 346 -0.11 -3.69 1.07
CA ARG A 346 0.40 -4.33 2.30
C ARG A 346 1.83 -3.96 2.63
N PHE A 347 2.69 -3.93 1.61
CA PHE A 347 4.08 -3.53 1.78
C PHE A 347 4.18 -2.05 2.19
N LEU A 348 3.35 -1.19 1.59
CA LEU A 348 3.29 0.22 1.97
C LEU A 348 2.74 0.39 3.39
N LEU A 349 1.73 -0.37 3.80
CA LEU A 349 1.20 -0.40 5.16
C LEU A 349 2.27 -0.87 6.16
N GLU A 350 3.08 -1.89 5.82
CA GLU A 350 4.18 -2.33 6.67
C GLU A 350 5.22 -1.21 6.87
N LEU A 351 5.66 -0.57 5.78
CA LEU A 351 6.60 0.56 5.86
C LEU A 351 6.03 1.73 6.65
N ALA A 352 4.75 2.05 6.41
CA ALA A 352 4.03 3.10 7.13
C ALA A 352 3.88 2.79 8.62
N SER A 353 3.63 1.53 8.99
CA SER A 353 3.52 1.10 10.39
C SER A 353 4.85 1.23 11.13
N ARG A 354 5.96 0.84 10.48
CA ARG A 354 7.31 1.08 11.02
C ARG A 354 7.63 2.57 11.11
N PHE A 355 7.18 3.36 10.14
CA PHE A 355 7.32 4.81 10.19
C PHE A 355 6.50 5.44 11.32
N GLN A 356 5.29 4.97 11.61
CA GLN A 356 4.47 5.48 12.70
C GLN A 356 5.06 5.10 14.07
N SER A 357 5.32 3.80 14.29
CA SER A 357 5.61 3.23 15.62
C SER A 357 7.10 2.94 15.90
N GLY A 358 8.00 3.17 14.93
CA GLY A 358 9.43 2.86 15.04
C GLY A 358 9.80 1.42 14.62
N PRO A 359 11.07 1.00 14.82
CA PRO A 359 11.59 -0.27 14.30
C PRO A 359 10.89 -1.51 14.86
N SER A 360 10.36 -1.40 16.08
CA SER A 360 9.63 -2.44 16.79
C SER A 360 8.11 -2.36 16.59
N GLY A 361 7.63 -1.50 15.67
CA GLY A 361 6.21 -1.21 15.49
C GLY A 361 5.38 -2.48 15.35
N ASP A 362 4.42 -2.63 16.28
CA ASP A 362 3.33 -3.60 16.51
C ASP A 362 3.48 -5.08 16.08
N GLY A 363 4.58 -5.49 15.44
CA GLY A 363 4.83 -6.85 14.97
C GLY A 363 3.82 -7.42 13.98
N HIS A 364 2.82 -6.63 13.54
CA HIS A 364 1.81 -7.10 12.60
C HIS A 364 2.45 -7.29 11.22
N ASP A 365 2.59 -8.57 10.84
CA ASP A 365 2.96 -8.96 9.49
C ASP A 365 1.77 -8.74 8.54
N TYR A 366 1.60 -7.49 8.10
CA TYR A 366 0.58 -7.15 7.11
C TYR A 366 0.79 -7.89 5.77
N ALA A 367 2.00 -8.40 5.50
CA ALA A 367 2.29 -9.23 4.34
C ALA A 367 1.74 -10.67 4.48
N ALA A 368 1.40 -11.11 5.70
CA ALA A 368 0.81 -12.42 5.94
C ALA A 368 -0.69 -12.52 5.59
N HIS A 369 -1.42 -11.40 5.57
CA HIS A 369 -2.86 -11.38 5.36
C HIS A 369 -3.23 -11.14 3.90
N ARG A 370 -3.60 -12.21 3.20
CA ARG A 370 -4.09 -12.14 1.82
C ARG A 370 -5.51 -11.55 1.78
N PHE A 371 -5.74 -10.55 0.94
CA PHE A 371 -7.10 -10.06 0.64
C PHE A 371 -7.88 -11.16 -0.08
N GLY A 372 -8.76 -11.85 0.65
CA GLY A 372 -9.76 -12.77 0.07
C GLY A 372 -9.21 -13.75 -0.96
N SER A 373 -7.96 -14.22 -0.84
CA SER A 373 -7.35 -14.99 -1.93
C SER A 373 -7.94 -16.39 -1.97
N SER A 374 -8.77 -16.61 -2.98
CA SER A 374 -8.90 -17.91 -3.65
C SER A 374 -7.71 -18.19 -4.58
N GLU A 375 -6.63 -17.37 -4.52
CA GLU A 375 -5.44 -17.62 -5.34
C GLU A 375 -4.76 -18.95 -4.94
N PRO A 376 -4.44 -19.80 -5.91
CA PRO A 376 -3.76 -21.06 -5.64
C PRO A 376 -2.43 -20.80 -4.92
N ALA A 377 -2.23 -21.47 -3.79
CA ALA A 377 -0.97 -21.48 -3.06
C ALA A 377 -0.43 -22.90 -3.01
N VAL A 378 0.89 -23.01 -2.86
CA VAL A 378 1.59 -24.27 -2.62
C VAL A 378 2.09 -24.25 -1.18
N GLU A 379 1.68 -25.22 -0.39
CA GLU A 379 2.27 -25.45 0.94
C GLU A 379 3.66 -26.09 0.78
N VAL A 380 4.65 -25.49 1.44
CA VAL A 380 6.06 -25.87 1.38
C VAL A 380 6.59 -26.12 2.80
N ALA A 381 6.97 -27.36 3.09
CA ALA A 381 7.69 -27.74 4.30
C ALA A 381 9.18 -27.39 4.20
N VAL A 382 9.66 -26.63 5.18
CA VAL A 382 11.06 -26.24 5.34
C VAL A 382 11.61 -26.73 6.67
N CYS A 383 12.80 -27.33 6.66
CA CYS A 383 13.42 -27.95 7.84
C CYS A 383 14.89 -27.53 8.02
N GLY A 384 15.30 -26.37 7.50
CA GLY A 384 16.67 -25.86 7.70
C GLY A 384 16.78 -24.36 7.47
N ALA A 385 17.72 -23.87 6.65
CA ALA A 385 18.04 -22.43 6.56
C ALA A 385 16.86 -21.49 6.22
N HIS A 386 15.74 -22.01 5.70
CA HIS A 386 14.50 -21.28 5.44
C HIS A 386 13.52 -21.22 6.62
N LEU A 387 13.79 -21.90 7.74
CA LEU A 387 13.00 -21.79 8.98
C LEU A 387 12.99 -20.33 9.47
N SER A 388 11.92 -19.92 10.14
CA SER A 388 11.71 -18.56 10.66
C SER A 388 12.93 -18.04 11.41
N GLY A 389 13.41 -16.85 11.05
CA GLY A 389 14.59 -16.23 11.68
C GLY A 389 15.95 -16.85 11.31
N LEU A 390 16.01 -17.79 10.37
CA LEU A 390 17.27 -18.28 9.79
C LEU A 390 17.59 -17.58 8.46
N GLY A 391 18.85 -17.65 8.03
CA GLY A 391 19.43 -16.78 7.00
C GLY A 391 18.77 -16.80 5.63
N LEU A 392 18.05 -17.87 5.25
CA LEU A 392 17.35 -17.96 3.96
C LEU A 392 15.83 -17.83 4.06
N ASN A 393 15.28 -17.55 5.25
CA ASN A 393 13.84 -17.35 5.42
C ASN A 393 13.31 -16.19 4.55
N HIS A 394 14.14 -15.17 4.29
CA HIS A 394 13.82 -14.07 3.39
C HIS A 394 13.40 -14.53 1.98
N GLN A 395 13.84 -15.70 1.51
CA GLN A 395 13.44 -16.24 0.20
C GLN A 395 11.95 -16.65 0.16
N LEU A 396 11.36 -16.98 1.31
CA LEU A 396 9.92 -17.21 1.45
C LEU A 396 9.19 -15.88 1.61
N THR A 397 9.57 -15.05 2.59
CA THR A 397 8.85 -13.81 2.92
C THR A 397 8.89 -12.78 1.79
N SER A 398 10.01 -12.67 1.06
CA SER A 398 10.11 -11.82 -0.15
C SER A 398 9.19 -12.24 -1.29
N ARG A 399 8.68 -13.48 -1.24
CA ARG A 399 7.69 -14.02 -2.19
C ARG A 399 6.28 -14.06 -1.57
N MET A 400 6.06 -13.29 -0.50
CA MET A 400 4.82 -13.29 0.28
C MET A 400 4.46 -14.69 0.79
N GLY A 401 5.48 -15.51 1.05
CA GLY A 401 5.31 -16.76 1.76
C GLY A 401 4.86 -16.45 3.18
N THR A 402 3.84 -17.16 3.67
CA THR A 402 3.31 -16.97 5.02
C THR A 402 3.46 -18.25 5.83
N LEU A 403 3.82 -18.14 7.10
CA LEU A 403 3.89 -19.30 7.97
C LEU A 403 2.48 -19.83 8.25
N VAL A 404 2.21 -21.08 7.89
CA VAL A 404 0.93 -21.76 8.16
C VAL A 404 1.00 -22.40 9.54
N GLU A 405 2.04 -23.20 9.79
CA GLU A 405 2.21 -23.89 11.07
C GLU A 405 3.65 -24.31 11.33
N LYS A 406 4.01 -24.41 12.62
CA LYS A 406 5.21 -25.11 13.08
C LYS A 406 4.85 -26.57 13.31
N SER A 407 5.65 -27.50 12.80
CA SER A 407 5.29 -28.92 12.75
C SER A 407 6.53 -29.83 12.82
N VAL A 408 6.30 -31.13 12.67
CA VAL A 408 7.35 -32.14 12.53
C VAL A 408 7.00 -33.14 11.42
N THR A 409 8.01 -33.70 10.78
CA THR A 409 7.81 -34.80 9.81
C THR A 409 7.24 -36.04 10.51
N ALA A 410 6.65 -36.96 9.74
CA ALA A 410 6.46 -38.33 10.20
C ALA A 410 7.81 -38.98 10.61
N PRO A 411 7.82 -40.01 11.47
CA PRO A 411 9.06 -40.64 11.96
C PRO A 411 9.72 -41.59 10.94
N VAL A 412 9.83 -41.14 9.69
CA VAL A 412 10.35 -41.91 8.54
C VAL A 412 11.46 -41.15 7.80
N TYR A 413 12.07 -40.16 8.46
CA TYR A 413 13.13 -39.35 7.89
C TYR A 413 14.41 -39.42 8.72
N ARG A 414 15.55 -39.31 8.04
CA ARG A 414 16.85 -39.02 8.65
C ARG A 414 17.34 -37.67 8.17
N MET A 415 18.08 -36.99 9.05
CA MET A 415 18.64 -35.67 8.77
C MET A 415 20.16 -35.73 8.82
N TYR A 416 20.81 -35.10 7.86
CA TYR A 416 22.26 -35.08 7.71
C TYR A 416 22.76 -33.64 7.61
N ALA A 417 23.93 -33.37 8.18
CA ALA A 417 24.65 -32.11 7.97
C ALA A 417 25.58 -32.28 6.76
N LEU A 418 25.20 -31.63 5.65
CA LEU A 418 26.00 -31.57 4.44
C LEU A 418 27.08 -30.51 4.61
N PRO A 419 28.36 -30.83 4.32
CA PRO A 419 29.44 -29.86 4.44
C PRO A 419 29.28 -28.70 3.45
N ALA A 420 29.96 -27.60 3.74
CA ALA A 420 30.04 -26.48 2.81
C ALA A 420 30.72 -26.95 1.51
N GLN A 421 30.08 -26.71 0.37
CA GLN A 421 30.58 -27.14 -0.94
C GLN A 421 30.11 -26.16 -2.02
N ASN A 422 30.95 -25.89 -3.01
CA ASN A 422 30.66 -25.01 -4.15
C ASN A 422 30.13 -23.62 -3.74
N GLY A 423 30.70 -23.04 -2.67
CA GLY A 423 30.32 -21.71 -2.18
C GLY A 423 29.02 -21.68 -1.35
N PHE A 424 28.35 -22.81 -1.14
CA PHE A 424 27.20 -22.90 -0.24
C PHE A 424 27.65 -23.18 1.20
N PRO A 425 27.03 -22.53 2.21
CA PRO A 425 27.27 -22.84 3.63
C PRO A 425 26.81 -24.28 3.96
N PRO A 426 27.08 -24.79 5.17
CA PRO A 426 26.53 -26.07 5.61
C PRO A 426 25.01 -26.12 5.43
N ARG A 427 24.51 -27.23 4.89
CA ARG A 427 23.10 -27.42 4.53
C ARG A 427 22.56 -28.68 5.19
N ARG A 428 21.25 -28.71 5.45
CA ARG A 428 20.57 -29.94 5.87
C ARG A 428 20.23 -30.82 4.67
N GLY A 429 20.50 -32.11 4.78
CA GLY A 429 19.96 -33.15 3.89
C GLY A 429 18.86 -33.95 4.60
N LEU A 430 17.62 -33.84 4.15
CA LEU A 430 16.50 -34.64 4.66
C LEU A 430 16.23 -35.80 3.71
N VAL A 431 16.32 -37.04 4.20
CA VAL A 431 16.16 -38.26 3.39
C VAL A 431 15.08 -39.14 4.00
N ARG A 432 14.11 -39.58 3.18
CA ARG A 432 13.09 -40.55 3.60
C ARG A 432 13.71 -41.95 3.62
N VAL A 433 13.49 -42.68 4.71
CA VAL A 433 14.06 -44.02 4.92
C VAL A 433 12.97 -45.06 5.18
N GLN A 434 13.25 -46.33 4.86
CA GLN A 434 12.32 -47.43 5.12
C GLN A 434 12.24 -47.81 6.61
N SER A 435 13.32 -47.63 7.36
CA SER A 435 13.40 -47.97 8.79
C SER A 435 14.42 -47.13 9.54
N GLY A 436 14.19 -46.91 10.84
CA GLY A 436 15.10 -46.14 11.69
C GLY A 436 15.12 -44.65 11.33
N GLY A 437 13.96 -44.08 11.00
CA GLY A 437 13.77 -42.64 10.89
C GLY A 437 13.30 -42.03 12.23
N ALA A 438 13.26 -40.71 12.29
CA ALA A 438 12.73 -39.93 13.39
C ALA A 438 11.87 -38.77 12.88
N ALA A 439 11.10 -38.17 13.77
CA ALA A 439 10.37 -36.94 13.49
C ALA A 439 11.36 -35.76 13.53
N ILE A 440 11.35 -34.93 12.48
CA ILE A 440 12.27 -33.81 12.33
C ILE A 440 11.49 -32.50 12.33
N GLU A 441 12.00 -31.50 13.08
CA GLU A 441 11.46 -30.14 13.13
C GLU A 441 11.31 -29.54 11.73
N MET A 442 10.14 -28.96 11.47
CA MET A 442 9.87 -28.21 10.24
C MET A 442 8.85 -27.10 10.45
N GLU A 443 8.75 -26.22 9.46
CA GLU A 443 7.69 -25.23 9.31
C GLU A 443 7.00 -25.44 7.97
N ILE A 444 5.67 -25.28 7.94
CA ILE A 444 4.89 -25.30 6.69
C ILE A 444 4.57 -23.85 6.33
N TRP A 445 4.94 -23.46 5.11
CA TRP A 445 4.73 -22.13 4.57
C TRP A 445 3.81 -22.17 3.36
N SER A 446 2.90 -21.21 3.24
CA SER A 446 2.04 -21.02 2.07
C SER A 446 2.72 -20.07 1.10
N VAL A 447 3.12 -20.57 -0.07
CA VAL A 447 3.80 -19.78 -1.11
C VAL A 447 2.82 -19.56 -2.28
N PRO A 448 2.65 -18.33 -2.80
CA PRO A 448 1.83 -18.10 -4.00
C PRO A 448 2.27 -19.00 -5.17
N ALA A 449 1.33 -19.66 -5.85
CA ALA A 449 1.67 -20.61 -6.92
C ALA A 449 2.50 -19.95 -8.05
N ALA A 450 2.22 -18.69 -8.38
CA ALA A 450 2.98 -17.91 -9.36
C ALA A 450 4.44 -17.66 -8.94
N ALA A 451 4.73 -17.61 -7.63
CA ALA A 451 6.07 -17.41 -7.10
C ALA A 451 6.83 -18.74 -6.86
N PHE A 452 6.13 -19.88 -6.89
CA PHE A 452 6.72 -21.18 -6.55
C PHE A 452 7.86 -21.57 -7.51
N GLY A 453 7.72 -21.29 -8.82
CA GLY A 453 8.77 -21.57 -9.80
C GLY A 453 10.09 -20.86 -9.48
N SER A 454 10.05 -19.55 -9.18
CA SER A 454 11.24 -18.78 -8.81
C SER A 454 11.81 -19.14 -7.44
N PHE A 455 11.01 -19.75 -6.57
CA PHE A 455 11.50 -20.29 -5.30
C PHE A 455 12.28 -21.59 -5.52
N VAL A 456 11.74 -22.51 -6.33
CA VAL A 456 12.39 -23.79 -6.66
C VAL A 456 13.69 -23.58 -7.44
N ASP A 457 13.72 -22.62 -8.38
CA ASP A 457 14.92 -22.28 -9.15
C ASP A 457 16.12 -21.85 -8.28
N GLY A 458 15.85 -21.27 -7.10
CA GLY A 458 16.87 -20.89 -6.13
C GLY A 458 17.48 -22.07 -5.33
N ILE A 459 16.99 -23.29 -5.53
CA ILE A 459 17.40 -24.47 -4.77
C ILE A 459 18.50 -25.20 -5.53
N GLY A 460 19.74 -25.04 -5.05
CA GLY A 460 20.90 -25.73 -5.62
C GLY A 460 21.01 -27.20 -5.20
N SER A 461 21.50 -28.03 -6.11
CA SER A 461 21.92 -29.42 -5.83
C SER A 461 22.82 -29.49 -4.57
N PRO A 462 22.68 -30.52 -3.72
CA PRO A 462 21.90 -31.75 -3.90
C PRO A 462 20.47 -31.70 -3.33
N LEU A 463 19.96 -30.48 -3.08
CA LEU A 463 18.63 -30.28 -2.52
C LEU A 463 17.59 -30.21 -3.65
N GLY A 464 16.37 -30.64 -3.34
CA GLY A 464 15.23 -30.51 -4.24
C GLY A 464 13.92 -30.39 -3.46
N ILE A 465 12.83 -30.12 -4.19
CA ILE A 465 11.48 -30.13 -3.64
C ILE A 465 10.76 -31.40 -4.10
N GLY A 466 10.36 -32.22 -3.13
CA GLY A 466 9.50 -33.40 -3.34
C GLY A 466 8.30 -33.37 -2.39
N LYS A 467 7.78 -34.54 -2.03
CA LYS A 467 6.69 -34.67 -1.05
C LYS A 467 7.24 -35.11 0.31
N VAL A 468 6.91 -34.32 1.33
CA VAL A 468 7.24 -34.57 2.74
C VAL A 468 5.98 -34.98 3.48
N LEU A 469 6.05 -36.13 4.16
CA LEU A 469 4.99 -36.64 5.01
C LEU A 469 5.10 -36.01 6.40
N THR A 470 4.04 -35.32 6.83
CA THR A 470 3.94 -34.70 8.15
C THR A 470 3.57 -35.74 9.22
N ALA A 471 3.78 -35.43 10.50
CA ALA A 471 3.30 -36.29 11.59
C ALA A 471 1.77 -36.43 11.65
N SER A 472 1.02 -35.49 11.04
CA SER A 472 -0.43 -35.58 10.87
C SER A 472 -0.86 -36.46 9.69
N GLY A 473 0.09 -37.02 8.92
CA GLY A 473 -0.19 -37.87 7.76
C GLY A 473 -0.47 -37.12 6.46
N ARG A 474 -0.35 -35.78 6.45
CA ARG A 474 -0.46 -34.96 5.23
C ARG A 474 0.81 -35.09 4.40
N GLU A 475 0.68 -35.06 3.09
CA GLU A 475 1.82 -34.87 2.18
C GLU A 475 1.84 -33.44 1.64
N VAL A 476 2.89 -32.70 1.95
CA VAL A 476 3.11 -31.32 1.49
C VAL A 476 4.34 -31.26 0.61
N SER A 477 4.44 -30.29 -0.29
CA SER A 477 5.70 -30.07 -1.01
C SER A 477 6.78 -29.69 0.00
N GLY A 478 8.03 -30.12 -0.14
CA GLY A 478 9.06 -29.78 0.84
C GLY A 478 10.46 -30.20 0.46
N PHE A 479 11.44 -29.70 1.21
CA PHE A 479 12.85 -29.97 0.96
C PHE A 479 13.22 -31.43 1.23
N LEU A 480 13.83 -32.04 0.23
CA LEU A 480 14.50 -33.34 0.31
C LEU A 480 15.94 -33.21 -0.18
N CYS A 481 16.71 -34.25 0.05
CA CYS A 481 18.09 -34.38 -0.43
C CYS A 481 18.24 -35.64 -1.27
N GLU A 482 19.01 -35.55 -2.34
CA GLU A 482 19.43 -36.72 -3.09
C GLU A 482 20.23 -37.67 -2.19
N SER A 483 19.97 -38.98 -2.30
CA SER A 483 20.51 -39.98 -1.37
C SER A 483 22.01 -40.17 -1.46
N TRP A 484 22.63 -39.91 -2.62
CA TRP A 484 24.09 -40.01 -2.76
C TRP A 484 24.81 -38.92 -1.95
N ALA A 485 24.17 -37.76 -1.76
CA ALA A 485 24.82 -36.62 -1.12
C ALA A 485 25.00 -36.77 0.40
N VAL A 486 24.32 -37.76 1.01
CA VAL A 486 24.47 -38.05 2.45
C VAL A 486 25.54 -39.10 2.74
N GLU A 487 26.17 -39.68 1.71
CA GLU A 487 27.27 -40.62 1.89
C GLU A 487 28.48 -39.91 2.52
N GLY A 488 28.89 -40.37 3.70
CA GLY A 488 29.96 -39.74 4.49
C GLY A 488 29.58 -38.42 5.19
N ALA A 489 28.32 -37.96 5.07
CA ALA A 489 27.82 -36.81 5.80
C ALA A 489 27.53 -37.17 7.26
N GLU A 490 27.63 -36.20 8.16
CA GLU A 490 27.29 -36.40 9.57
C GLU A 490 25.77 -36.62 9.71
N GLU A 491 25.36 -37.78 10.23
CA GLU A 491 23.96 -38.01 10.59
C GLU A 491 23.62 -37.24 11.88
N ILE A 492 22.63 -36.35 11.79
CA ILE A 492 22.17 -35.48 12.88
C ILE A 492 20.72 -35.74 13.28
N THR A 493 20.15 -36.88 12.87
CA THR A 493 18.77 -37.30 13.18
C THR A 493 18.45 -37.21 14.67
N ALA A 494 19.38 -37.60 15.54
CA ALA A 494 19.19 -37.61 17.00
C ALA A 494 19.02 -36.20 17.61
N LEU A 495 19.41 -35.14 16.90
CA LEU A 495 19.22 -33.76 17.35
C LEU A 495 17.79 -33.25 17.12
N GLY A 496 16.96 -33.98 16.34
CA GLY A 496 15.56 -33.65 16.10
C GLY A 496 15.30 -32.47 15.16
N GLY A 497 16.31 -31.68 14.80
CA GLY A 497 16.12 -30.52 13.92
C GLY A 497 17.38 -29.72 13.63
N TRP A 498 17.29 -28.84 12.63
CA TRP A 498 18.42 -28.02 12.19
C TRP A 498 18.82 -26.95 13.20
N ARG A 499 17.86 -26.39 13.96
CA ARG A 499 18.17 -25.40 15.01
C ARG A 499 19.04 -26.00 16.11
N ALA A 500 18.75 -27.23 16.54
CA ALA A 500 19.52 -27.96 17.53
C ALA A 500 20.96 -28.23 17.05
N TYR A 501 21.14 -28.56 15.76
CA TYR A 501 22.47 -28.69 15.15
C TYR A 501 23.25 -27.37 15.19
N LEU A 502 22.64 -26.24 14.80
CA LEU A 502 23.30 -24.93 14.85
C LEU A 502 23.69 -24.53 16.28
N ALA A 503 22.83 -24.82 17.27
CA ALA A 503 23.13 -24.56 18.68
C ALA A 503 24.32 -25.39 19.17
N ARG A 504 24.40 -26.68 18.77
CA ARG A 504 25.53 -27.55 19.09
C ARG A 504 26.83 -27.09 18.42
N ALA A 505 26.77 -26.54 17.22
CA ALA A 505 27.95 -26.07 16.49
C ALA A 505 28.47 -24.70 16.99
N ALA A 506 27.66 -23.95 17.72
CA ALA A 506 28.01 -22.65 18.28
C ALA A 506 28.60 -22.72 19.70
N GLY A 507 28.44 -23.86 20.39
CA GLY A 507 29.06 -24.16 21.68
C GLY A 507 30.23 -25.12 21.51
#